data_AF-A0A7L4TLU5-F1
#
_entry.id   AF-A0A7L4TLU5-F1
#
_cell.length_a   1.000
_cell.length_b   1.000
_cell.length_c   1.000
_cell.angle_alpha   90.00
_cell.angle_beta   90.00
_cell.angle_gamma   90.00
#
_symmetry.space_group_name_H-M   'P 1'
#
loop_
_entity.id
_entity.type
_entity.pdbx_description
1 polymer ?
#
loop_
_entity_poly.entity_id
_entity_poly.type
_entity_poly.pdbx_seq_one_letter_code
_entity_poly.pdbx_strand_id
1 'polypeptide(L)'
;MKNIFIAIVFSFSILSFSCFKSELVDARYQIAFVQEIFVDNGNDINEKGTKDIRNYIGLFGNQNDTVKIFKLKENLKEKPEEYFFWIKNESNNNKVIIHCSESNEDVLIVFKNNNTISVNRDIYTLNTDYYQFLKDRVLSNHSILDLAYFLKDGYGDYSTSLDVLNKNWKNQKHNFNHKIISVKVQNKNYQTDDQYFDYKLDYSYDKNGVLKNIIGGNNFTKKQVNENKKYLHYTISKTINERAIISEELYVNKRDLFDSIVGNNEQYTTNKVFYYSKYQTQFKTVSATSKPVNVEKMVELLKIKL
;
A
#
# COMPACT_ATOMS: atom_id res chain seq x y z
N MET A 1 -54.80 0.78 36.39
CA MET A 1 -53.80 -0.32 36.39
C MET A 1 -53.84 -1.22 35.15
N LYS A 2 -54.96 -1.37 34.43
CA LYS A 2 -55.03 -2.16 33.18
C LYS A 2 -54.20 -1.61 32.00
N ASN A 3 -53.99 -0.29 31.93
CA ASN A 3 -53.32 0.34 30.78
C ASN A 3 -51.78 0.28 30.82
N ILE A 4 -51.19 -0.05 31.97
CA ILE A 4 -49.72 -0.19 32.10
C ILE A 4 -49.27 -1.57 31.61
N PHE A 5 -50.10 -2.60 31.79
CA PHE A 5 -49.79 -3.96 31.34
C PHE A 5 -49.74 -4.09 29.81
N ILE A 6 -50.59 -3.34 29.08
CA ILE A 6 -50.64 -3.38 27.61
C ILE A 6 -49.37 -2.77 27.00
N ALA A 7 -48.81 -1.73 27.63
CA ALA A 7 -47.57 -1.10 27.16
C ALA A 7 -46.33 -2.01 27.33
N ILE A 8 -46.29 -2.80 28.41
CA ILE A 8 -45.19 -3.73 28.68
C ILE A 8 -45.21 -4.90 27.67
N VAL A 9 -46.39 -5.43 27.35
CA VAL A 9 -46.52 -6.52 26.37
C VAL A 9 -46.18 -6.04 24.95
N PHE A 10 -46.58 -4.84 24.55
CA PHE A 10 -46.19 -4.26 23.24
C PHE A 10 -44.69 -3.94 23.14
N SER A 11 -44.04 -3.56 24.24
CA SER A 11 -42.59 -3.34 24.26
C SER A 11 -41.77 -4.63 24.10
N PHE A 12 -42.31 -5.78 24.51
CA PHE A 12 -41.66 -7.08 24.36
C PHE A 12 -41.81 -7.69 22.95
N SER A 13 -42.88 -7.33 22.23
CA SER A 13 -43.10 -7.81 20.85
C SER A 13 -42.27 -7.06 19.79
N ILE A 14 -41.79 -5.86 20.10
CA ILE A 14 -40.94 -5.07 19.18
C ILE A 14 -39.45 -5.40 19.35
N LEU A 15 -39.04 -5.91 20.52
CA LEU A 15 -37.66 -6.35 20.78
C LEU A 15 -37.33 -7.75 20.25
N SER A 16 -38.31 -8.50 19.75
CA SER A 16 -38.12 -9.86 19.23
C SER A 16 -37.95 -9.93 17.71
N PHE A 17 -37.96 -8.79 16.99
CA PHE A 17 -37.87 -8.73 15.51
C PHE A 17 -36.54 -8.25 14.92
N SER A 18 -35.47 -8.14 15.71
CA SER A 18 -34.15 -7.71 15.19
C SER A 18 -33.03 -8.68 15.57
N CYS A 19 -33.25 -9.96 15.32
CA CYS A 19 -32.18 -10.96 15.31
C CYS A 19 -32.25 -11.82 14.04
N PHE A 20 -32.47 -11.20 12.87
CA PHE A 20 -31.84 -11.71 11.66
C PHE A 20 -30.35 -11.41 11.79
N LYS A 21 -29.61 -12.28 12.47
CA LYS A 21 -28.22 -12.49 12.10
C LYS A 21 -28.30 -12.89 10.63
N SER A 22 -27.95 -11.97 9.73
CA SER A 22 -27.57 -12.40 8.39
C SER A 22 -26.60 -13.55 8.60
N GLU A 23 -26.82 -14.69 7.95
CA GLU A 23 -25.75 -15.66 7.80
C GLU A 23 -24.55 -14.88 7.26
N LEU A 24 -23.63 -14.53 8.17
CA LEU A 24 -22.31 -14.07 7.83
C LEU A 24 -21.71 -15.28 7.15
N VAL A 25 -21.91 -15.35 5.83
CA VAL A 25 -21.16 -16.25 4.96
C VAL A 25 -19.71 -16.05 5.38
N ASP A 26 -19.13 -17.07 6.02
CA ASP A 26 -17.78 -17.08 6.59
C ASP A 26 -16.78 -16.94 5.43
N ALA A 27 -16.61 -15.70 4.95
CA ALA A 27 -15.72 -15.38 3.88
C ALA A 27 -14.28 -15.54 4.38
N ARG A 28 -13.61 -16.58 3.90
CA ARG A 28 -12.23 -16.91 4.30
C ARG A 28 -11.19 -16.26 3.41
N TYR A 29 -11.62 -15.74 2.25
CA TYR A 29 -10.75 -15.11 1.29
C TYR A 29 -11.38 -13.86 0.72
N GLN A 30 -10.56 -12.83 0.50
CA GLN A 30 -10.88 -11.69 -0.33
C GLN A 30 -10.08 -11.82 -1.62
N ILE A 31 -10.75 -11.60 -2.75
CA ILE A 31 -10.13 -11.54 -4.07
C ILE A 31 -10.33 -10.11 -4.57
N ALA A 32 -9.26 -9.47 -5.02
CA ALA A 32 -9.33 -8.13 -5.60
C ALA A 32 -8.68 -8.10 -6.97
N PHE A 33 -9.18 -7.24 -7.84
CA PHE A 33 -8.61 -6.92 -9.12
C PHE A 33 -8.31 -5.44 -9.21
N VAL A 34 -7.21 -5.11 -9.87
CA VAL A 34 -6.84 -3.75 -10.20
C VAL A 34 -6.14 -3.72 -11.56
N GLN A 35 -6.47 -2.72 -12.37
CA GLN A 35 -5.81 -2.43 -13.62
C GLN A 35 -4.93 -1.20 -13.46
N GLU A 36 -3.64 -1.36 -13.64
CA GLU A 36 -2.69 -0.25 -13.73
C GLU A 36 -2.44 0.10 -15.19
N ILE A 37 -2.47 1.39 -15.49
CA ILE A 37 -2.05 1.93 -16.77
C ILE A 37 -0.72 2.61 -16.57
N PHE A 38 0.27 2.20 -17.36
CA PHE A 38 1.55 2.88 -17.48
C PHE A 38 1.67 3.46 -18.90
N VAL A 39 2.07 4.72 -19.00
CA VAL A 39 2.29 5.40 -20.28
C VAL A 39 3.74 5.87 -20.29
N ASP A 40 4.53 5.35 -21.22
CA ASP A 40 5.90 5.79 -21.48
C ASP A 40 5.88 6.85 -22.58
N ASN A 41 6.12 8.11 -22.21
CA ASN A 41 6.13 9.26 -23.13
C ASN A 41 7.53 9.50 -23.71
N GLY A 42 8.47 8.55 -23.63
CA GLY A 42 9.78 8.70 -24.22
C GLY A 42 10.55 9.89 -23.64
N ASN A 43 11.21 10.66 -24.51
CA ASN A 43 12.08 11.78 -24.10
C ASN A 43 11.38 13.14 -24.12
N ASP A 44 10.11 13.22 -24.53
CA ASP A 44 9.32 14.46 -24.53
C ASP A 44 7.93 14.19 -23.94
N ILE A 45 7.53 15.01 -22.97
CA ILE A 45 6.22 14.92 -22.31
C ILE A 45 5.03 14.99 -23.27
N ASN A 46 5.20 15.58 -24.46
CA ASN A 46 4.16 15.72 -25.48
C ASN A 46 4.10 14.58 -26.50
N GLU A 47 5.04 13.64 -26.46
CA GLU A 47 4.98 12.47 -27.32
C GLU A 47 3.75 11.61 -26.99
N LYS A 48 3.14 11.02 -28.03
CA LYS A 48 2.10 10.01 -27.83
C LYS A 48 2.78 8.76 -27.30
N GLY A 49 2.84 8.66 -25.98
CA GLY A 49 3.51 7.56 -25.31
C GLY A 49 2.92 6.19 -25.61
N THR A 50 3.75 5.16 -25.42
CA THR A 50 3.31 3.77 -25.52
C THR A 50 2.57 3.40 -24.24
N LYS A 51 1.32 2.95 -24.39
CA LYS A 51 0.46 2.55 -23.27
C LYS A 51 0.63 1.06 -22.99
N ASP A 52 0.97 0.75 -21.75
CA ASP A 52 1.06 -0.59 -21.18
C ASP A 52 -0.06 -0.78 -20.16
N ILE A 53 -0.89 -1.82 -20.34
CA ILE A 53 -2.01 -2.16 -19.47
C ILE A 53 -1.62 -3.37 -18.63
N ARG A 54 -1.50 -3.16 -17.32
CA ARG A 54 -1.07 -4.18 -16.37
C ARG A 54 -2.23 -4.58 -15.48
N ASN A 55 -2.68 -5.81 -15.62
CA ASN A 55 -3.81 -6.35 -14.87
C ASN A 55 -3.31 -7.20 -13.71
N TYR A 56 -3.79 -6.94 -12.50
CA TYR A 56 -3.39 -7.68 -11.30
C TYR A 56 -4.58 -8.26 -10.57
N ILE A 57 -4.43 -9.48 -10.05
CA ILE A 57 -5.38 -10.10 -9.12
C ILE A 57 -4.65 -10.37 -7.80
N GLY A 58 -5.18 -9.86 -6.69
CA GLY A 58 -4.75 -10.17 -5.34
C GLY A 58 -5.68 -11.18 -4.68
N LEU A 59 -5.11 -12.17 -4.00
CA LEU A 59 -5.80 -13.14 -3.16
C LEU A 59 -5.29 -13.01 -1.73
N PHE A 60 -6.20 -12.67 -0.82
CA PHE A 60 -5.91 -12.38 0.58
C PHE A 60 -6.66 -13.36 1.47
N GLY A 61 -5.93 -14.06 2.35
CA GLY A 61 -6.55 -14.89 3.39
C GLY A 61 -7.20 -14.03 4.47
N ASN A 62 -8.21 -14.56 5.16
CA ASN A 62 -8.88 -13.88 6.27
C ASN A 62 -7.95 -13.56 7.45
N GLN A 63 -6.90 -14.37 7.65
CA GLN A 63 -5.87 -14.15 8.65
C GLN A 63 -4.89 -13.03 8.28
N ASN A 64 -4.95 -12.52 7.03
CA ASN A 64 -4.11 -11.45 6.47
C ASN A 64 -2.58 -11.69 6.52
N ASP A 65 -2.18 -12.90 6.91
CA ASP A 65 -0.80 -13.37 7.11
C ASP A 65 -0.11 -13.82 5.82
N THR A 66 -0.90 -13.97 4.75
CA THR A 66 -0.46 -14.42 3.44
C THR A 66 -1.15 -13.60 2.35
N VAL A 67 -0.36 -13.20 1.35
CA VAL A 67 -0.85 -12.46 0.18
C VAL A 67 -0.28 -13.10 -1.08
N LYS A 68 -1.16 -13.43 -2.03
CA LYS A 68 -0.78 -13.86 -3.39
C LYS A 68 -1.20 -12.80 -4.38
N ILE A 69 -0.29 -12.37 -5.23
CA ILE A 69 -0.59 -11.43 -6.32
C ILE A 69 -0.22 -12.09 -7.64
N PHE A 70 -1.14 -12.03 -8.59
CA PHE A 70 -0.97 -12.51 -9.95
C PHE A 70 -0.96 -11.31 -10.88
N LYS A 71 0.12 -11.11 -11.63
CA LYS A 71 0.14 -10.18 -12.76
C LYS A 71 -0.22 -10.94 -14.02
N LEU A 72 -1.38 -10.62 -14.56
CA LEU A 72 -1.96 -11.31 -15.71
C LEU A 72 -1.21 -10.94 -16.99
N LYS A 73 -1.08 -11.92 -17.88
CA LYS A 73 -0.66 -11.72 -19.27
C LYS A 73 -1.87 -11.29 -20.11
N GLU A 74 -1.61 -10.69 -21.28
CA GLU A 74 -2.69 -10.35 -22.23
C GLU A 74 -3.48 -11.59 -22.64
N ASN A 75 -2.77 -12.70 -22.87
CA ASN A 75 -3.37 -14.00 -23.10
C ASN A 75 -3.53 -14.75 -21.77
N LEU A 76 -4.78 -14.94 -21.33
CA LEU A 76 -5.11 -15.69 -20.10
C LEU A 76 -4.63 -17.15 -20.09
N LYS A 77 -4.31 -17.74 -21.24
CA LYS A 77 -3.75 -19.10 -21.29
C LYS A 77 -2.27 -19.15 -20.89
N GLU A 78 -1.59 -18.01 -20.91
CA GLU A 78 -0.21 -17.92 -20.47
C GLU A 78 -0.15 -17.87 -18.95
N LYS A 79 0.89 -18.51 -18.39
CA LYS A 79 1.09 -18.52 -16.94
C LYS A 79 1.34 -17.08 -16.45
N PRO A 80 0.59 -16.58 -15.45
CA PRO A 80 0.82 -15.26 -14.89
C PRO A 80 2.13 -15.22 -14.11
N GLU A 81 2.67 -14.01 -13.94
CA GLU A 81 3.73 -13.76 -12.95
C GLU A 81 3.10 -13.81 -11.56
N GLU A 82 3.68 -14.59 -10.65
CA GLU A 82 3.14 -14.84 -9.31
C GLU A 82 4.07 -14.25 -8.25
N TYR A 83 3.50 -13.54 -7.29
CA TYR A 83 4.20 -13.01 -6.13
C TYR A 83 3.54 -13.54 -4.87
N PHE A 84 4.30 -14.21 -4.02
CA PHE A 84 3.80 -14.73 -2.76
C PHE A 84 4.51 -14.10 -1.57
N PHE A 85 3.71 -13.56 -0.65
CA PHE A 85 4.16 -12.96 0.59
C PHE A 85 3.56 -13.69 1.77
N TRP A 86 4.36 -13.91 2.79
CA TRP A 86 3.90 -14.41 4.08
C TRP A 86 4.66 -13.74 5.22
N ILE A 87 3.98 -13.58 6.34
CA ILE A 87 4.54 -12.99 7.55
C ILE A 87 4.78 -14.10 8.57
N LYS A 88 5.95 -14.05 9.21
CA LYS A 88 6.30 -14.93 10.31
C LYS A 88 6.56 -14.09 11.55
N ASN A 89 5.82 -14.37 12.62
CA ASN A 89 6.13 -13.81 13.93
C ASN A 89 7.25 -14.62 14.57
N GLU A 90 8.25 -13.94 15.13
CA GLU A 90 9.20 -14.60 16.01
C GLU A 90 8.65 -14.61 17.43
N SER A 91 8.43 -15.80 17.98
CA SER A 91 7.89 -16.03 19.31
C SER A 91 8.61 -15.15 20.35
N ASN A 92 7.84 -14.38 21.13
CA ASN A 92 8.27 -13.48 22.23
C ASN A 92 8.96 -12.16 21.89
N ASN A 93 9.13 -11.78 20.63
CA ASN A 93 9.72 -10.50 20.30
C ASN A 93 8.72 -9.66 19.52
N ASN A 94 8.60 -8.37 19.85
CA ASN A 94 7.86 -7.35 19.11
C ASN A 94 8.40 -7.21 17.67
N LYS A 95 8.39 -8.29 16.88
CA LYS A 95 9.18 -8.53 15.69
C LYS A 95 8.43 -9.44 14.74
N VAL A 96 8.50 -9.11 13.47
CA VAL A 96 7.94 -9.90 12.37
C VAL A 96 8.90 -9.90 11.20
N ILE A 97 8.84 -10.96 10.41
CA ILE A 97 9.60 -11.08 9.16
C ILE A 97 8.58 -11.24 8.03
N ILE A 98 8.66 -10.37 7.02
CA ILE A 98 7.97 -10.59 5.74
C ILE A 98 8.94 -11.28 4.80
N HIS A 99 8.49 -12.41 4.26
CA HIS A 99 9.13 -13.10 3.17
C HIS A 99 8.43 -12.77 1.85
N CYS A 100 9.19 -12.73 0.76
CA CYS A 100 8.69 -12.56 -0.61
C CYS A 100 9.28 -13.64 -1.49
N SER A 101 8.47 -14.36 -2.27
CA SER A 101 8.94 -15.45 -3.14
C SER A 101 9.94 -15.01 -4.20
N GLU A 102 9.85 -13.76 -4.66
CA GLU A 102 10.68 -13.21 -5.73
C GLU A 102 11.94 -12.47 -5.22
N SER A 103 12.16 -12.45 -3.90
CA SER A 103 13.29 -11.78 -3.27
C SER A 103 14.05 -12.74 -2.37
N ASN A 104 15.37 -12.73 -2.46
CA ASN A 104 16.22 -13.43 -1.48
C ASN A 104 16.40 -12.63 -0.17
N GLU A 105 15.90 -11.39 -0.14
CA GLU A 105 15.97 -10.51 1.01
C GLU A 105 14.62 -10.45 1.72
N ASP A 106 14.63 -10.88 2.98
CA ASP A 106 13.53 -10.74 3.91
C ASP A 106 13.46 -9.30 4.46
N VAL A 107 12.25 -8.88 4.83
CA VAL A 107 12.04 -7.61 5.53
C VAL A 107 11.79 -7.91 7.00
N LEU A 108 12.74 -7.54 7.85
CA LEU A 108 12.63 -7.64 9.31
C LEU A 108 12.05 -6.36 9.88
N ILE A 109 10.97 -6.47 10.66
CA ILE A 109 10.30 -5.35 11.30
C ILE A 109 10.36 -5.55 12.80
N VAL A 110 10.76 -4.52 13.54
CA VAL A 110 10.90 -4.55 14.99
C VAL A 110 10.20 -3.35 15.62
N PHE A 111 9.13 -3.58 16.38
CA PHE A 111 8.48 -2.56 17.18
C PHE A 111 9.28 -2.34 18.46
N LYS A 112 9.90 -1.17 18.56
CA LYS A 112 10.73 -0.71 19.69
C LYS A 112 9.90 0.21 20.60
N ASN A 113 10.45 0.54 21.76
CA ASN A 113 9.86 1.53 22.66
C ASN A 113 9.86 2.94 22.03
N ASN A 114 9.18 3.90 22.66
CA ASN A 114 9.11 5.30 22.21
C ASN A 114 8.54 5.45 20.79
N ASN A 115 7.46 4.74 20.50
CA ASN A 115 6.73 4.79 19.23
C ASN A 115 7.61 4.60 17.98
N THR A 116 8.64 3.74 18.10
CA THR A 116 9.63 3.54 17.05
C THR A 116 9.49 2.16 16.42
N ILE A 117 9.57 2.10 15.10
CA ILE A 117 9.58 0.85 14.32
C ILE A 117 10.90 0.79 13.54
N SER A 118 11.66 -0.29 13.70
CA SER A 118 12.79 -0.60 12.83
C SER A 118 12.30 -1.42 11.65
N VAL A 119 12.76 -1.12 10.45
CA VAL A 119 12.50 -1.93 9.24
C VAL A 119 13.84 -2.16 8.55
N ASN A 120 14.35 -3.40 8.61
CA ASN A 120 15.74 -3.71 8.35
C ASN A 120 16.67 -2.72 9.12
N ARG A 121 17.39 -1.86 8.40
CA ARG A 121 18.29 -0.85 8.98
C ARG A 121 17.62 0.51 9.21
N ASP A 122 16.43 0.72 8.67
CA ASP A 122 15.70 1.97 8.80
C ASP A 122 15.03 2.08 10.18
N ILE A 123 14.84 3.32 10.62
CA ILE A 123 14.20 3.65 11.89
C ILE A 123 13.12 4.70 11.66
N TYR A 124 11.88 4.31 11.93
CA TYR A 124 10.70 5.16 11.83
C TYR A 124 10.22 5.56 13.21
N THR A 125 9.99 6.85 13.44
CA THR A 125 9.35 7.38 14.65
C THR A 125 7.96 7.85 14.30
N LEU A 126 6.96 7.39 15.03
CA LEU A 126 5.54 7.66 14.78
C LEU A 126 4.91 8.42 15.95
N ASN A 127 3.73 8.99 15.72
CA ASN A 127 2.88 9.36 16.84
C ASN A 127 2.30 8.11 17.53
N THR A 128 1.82 8.28 18.76
CA THR A 128 1.32 7.18 19.59
C THR A 128 0.19 6.41 18.90
N ASP A 129 -0.80 7.13 18.35
CA ASP A 129 -1.98 6.50 17.74
C ASP A 129 -1.57 5.59 16.57
N TYR A 130 -0.68 6.07 15.69
CA TYR A 130 -0.28 5.26 14.55
C TYR A 130 0.58 4.07 14.95
N TYR A 131 1.49 4.28 15.91
CA TYR A 131 2.32 3.20 16.44
C TYR A 131 1.47 2.07 17.05
N GLN A 132 0.49 2.40 17.89
CA GLN A 132 -0.38 1.39 18.51
C GLN A 132 -1.24 0.68 17.47
N PHE A 133 -1.78 1.43 16.51
CA PHE A 133 -2.51 0.84 15.38
C PHE A 133 -1.63 -0.15 14.61
N LEU A 134 -0.45 0.24 14.15
CA LEU A 134 0.42 -0.65 13.39
C LEU A 134 0.87 -1.85 14.22
N LYS A 135 1.18 -1.65 15.49
CA LYS A 135 1.60 -2.72 16.38
C LYS A 135 0.53 -3.81 16.49
N ASP A 136 -0.72 -3.43 16.72
CA ASP A 136 -1.82 -4.40 16.76
C ASP A 136 -2.08 -5.04 15.39
N ARG A 137 -2.12 -4.24 14.32
CA ARG A 137 -2.41 -4.73 12.98
C ARG A 137 -1.34 -5.70 12.45
N VAL A 138 -0.08 -5.48 12.80
CA VAL A 138 1.03 -6.31 12.32
C VAL A 138 1.34 -7.47 13.26
N LEU A 139 1.40 -7.25 14.58
CA LEU A 139 1.76 -8.32 15.53
C LEU A 139 0.58 -9.24 15.84
N SER A 140 -0.62 -8.69 16.08
CA SER A 140 -1.80 -9.47 16.45
C SER A 140 -2.52 -9.99 15.20
N ASN A 141 -2.75 -9.09 14.23
CA ASN A 141 -3.56 -9.38 13.05
C ASN A 141 -2.74 -9.74 11.80
N HIS A 142 -1.42 -9.85 11.92
CA HIS A 142 -0.51 -10.33 10.88
C HIS A 142 -0.66 -9.59 9.53
N SER A 143 -1.10 -8.34 9.52
CA SER A 143 -1.55 -7.67 8.30
C SER A 143 -0.39 -7.17 7.44
N ILE A 144 -0.02 -7.95 6.42
CA ILE A 144 0.99 -7.56 5.40
C ILE A 144 0.60 -6.26 4.69
N LEU A 145 -0.69 -6.09 4.35
CA LEU A 145 -1.14 -4.92 3.60
C LEU A 145 -1.07 -3.61 4.40
N ASP A 146 -1.31 -3.65 5.71
CA ASP A 146 -1.15 -2.46 6.56
C ASP A 146 0.31 -2.06 6.70
N LEU A 147 1.22 -3.04 6.72
CA LEU A 147 2.66 -2.81 6.72
C LEU A 147 3.16 -2.29 5.37
N ALA A 148 2.69 -2.85 4.24
CA ALA A 148 3.01 -2.33 2.91
C ALA A 148 2.54 -0.88 2.76
N TYR A 149 1.31 -0.57 3.20
CA TYR A 149 0.79 0.80 3.19
C TYR A 149 1.62 1.76 4.04
N PHE A 150 2.15 1.31 5.18
CA PHE A 150 3.07 2.09 6.00
C PHE A 150 4.38 2.41 5.27
N LEU A 151 4.89 1.47 4.46
CA LEU A 151 6.16 1.58 3.73
C LEU A 151 6.03 2.14 2.31
N LYS A 152 4.83 2.59 1.92
CA LYS A 152 4.48 2.96 0.53
C LYS A 152 5.32 4.09 -0.09
N ASP A 153 5.94 4.95 0.71
CA ASP A 153 6.76 6.05 0.19
C ASP A 153 8.16 5.55 -0.27
N GLY A 154 8.53 4.29 0.02
CA GLY A 154 9.60 3.57 -0.69
C GLY A 154 11.02 4.13 -0.50
N TYR A 155 11.42 4.37 0.76
CA TYR A 155 12.75 4.92 1.07
C TYR A 155 13.85 3.87 1.16
N GLY A 156 13.58 2.76 1.85
CA GLY A 156 14.54 1.70 2.10
C GLY A 156 14.73 0.77 0.92
N ASP A 157 15.84 0.03 0.92
CA ASP A 157 16.20 -0.94 -0.14
C ASP A 157 15.13 -2.03 -0.37
N TYR A 158 14.30 -2.32 0.63
CA TYR A 158 13.19 -3.28 0.54
C TYR A 158 11.99 -2.77 -0.28
N SER A 159 11.97 -1.50 -0.72
CA SER A 159 10.77 -0.94 -1.38
C SER A 159 10.37 -1.73 -2.62
N THR A 160 11.35 -2.10 -3.45
CA THR A 160 11.13 -2.77 -4.74
C THR A 160 10.45 -4.13 -4.55
N SER A 161 10.81 -4.89 -3.52
CA SER A 161 10.20 -6.20 -3.25
C SER A 161 8.75 -6.09 -2.78
N LEU A 162 8.34 -4.94 -2.24
CA LEU A 162 6.99 -4.67 -1.75
C LEU A 162 6.11 -3.90 -2.76
N ASP A 163 6.64 -3.47 -3.90
CA ASP A 163 5.94 -2.59 -4.84
C ASP A 163 4.59 -3.14 -5.33
N VAL A 164 4.49 -4.46 -5.53
CA VAL A 164 3.23 -5.11 -5.94
C VAL A 164 2.17 -5.12 -4.83
N LEU A 165 2.57 -5.02 -3.56
CA LEU A 165 1.64 -4.86 -2.43
C LEU A 165 1.08 -3.43 -2.35
N ASN A 166 1.75 -2.46 -2.98
CA ASN A 166 1.35 -1.06 -2.98
C ASN A 166 0.37 -0.71 -4.13
N LYS A 167 -0.65 -1.55 -4.35
CA LYS A 167 -1.67 -1.37 -5.41
C LYS A 167 -3.07 -1.00 -4.89
N ASN A 168 -3.15 -0.28 -3.77
CA ASN A 168 -4.42 0.14 -3.13
C ASN A 168 -5.41 -1.02 -2.89
N TRP A 169 -4.89 -2.22 -2.62
CA TRP A 169 -5.68 -3.45 -2.41
C TRP A 169 -6.80 -3.34 -1.38
N LYS A 170 -6.61 -2.51 -0.35
CA LYS A 170 -7.59 -2.31 0.73
C LYS A 170 -8.68 -1.30 0.39
N ASN A 171 -8.49 -0.46 -0.64
CA ASN A 171 -9.37 0.67 -0.96
C ASN A 171 -9.80 1.46 0.30
N GLN A 172 -8.85 1.70 1.21
CA GLN A 172 -9.10 2.34 2.50
C GLN A 172 -8.73 3.82 2.45
N LYS A 173 -9.58 4.68 3.03
CA LYS A 173 -9.26 6.10 3.16
C LYS A 173 -8.12 6.30 4.16
N HIS A 174 -7.29 7.29 3.89
CA HIS A 174 -6.22 7.70 4.80
C HIS A 174 -6.81 8.18 6.14
N ASN A 175 -6.17 7.79 7.25
CA ASN A 175 -6.49 8.28 8.59
C ASN A 175 -5.56 9.44 8.94
N PHE A 176 -6.11 10.65 9.05
CA PHE A 176 -5.33 11.87 9.33
C PHE A 176 -4.72 11.93 10.74
N ASN A 177 -5.13 11.03 11.64
CA ASN A 177 -4.49 10.89 12.95
C ASN A 177 -3.21 10.04 12.88
N HIS A 178 -2.98 9.30 11.80
CA HIS A 178 -1.82 8.44 11.66
C HIS A 178 -0.64 9.22 11.07
N LYS A 179 0.41 9.47 11.88
CA LYS A 179 1.52 10.34 11.50
C LYS A 179 2.87 9.66 11.69
N ILE A 180 3.69 9.71 10.65
CA ILE A 180 5.13 9.46 10.73
C ILE A 180 5.76 10.79 11.15
N ILE A 181 6.62 10.82 12.15
CA ILE A 181 7.28 12.05 12.61
C ILE A 181 8.61 12.21 11.89
N SER A 182 9.41 11.15 11.86
CA SER A 182 10.70 11.14 11.19
C SER A 182 11.10 9.73 10.79
N VAL A 183 11.98 9.63 9.80
CA VAL A 183 12.61 8.39 9.36
C VAL A 183 14.10 8.59 9.26
N LYS A 184 14.90 7.65 9.78
CA LYS A 184 16.31 7.51 9.43
C LYS A 184 16.43 6.33 8.49
N VAL A 185 16.96 6.57 7.31
CA VAL A 185 17.08 5.58 6.25
C VAL A 185 18.56 5.26 6.05
N GLN A 186 18.85 3.98 5.88
CA GLN A 186 20.20 3.48 5.67
C GLN A 186 20.21 2.52 4.47
N ASN A 187 20.56 3.06 3.30
CA ASN A 187 20.57 2.30 2.04
C ASN A 187 21.98 1.85 1.68
N LYS A 188 22.10 0.63 1.14
CA LYS A 188 23.38 0.07 0.73
C LYS A 188 23.95 0.85 -0.45
N ASN A 189 25.21 1.24 -0.36
CA ASN A 189 25.93 1.71 -1.54
C ASN A 189 26.39 0.51 -2.36
N TYR A 190 25.70 0.21 -3.46
CA TYR A 190 26.05 -0.93 -4.33
C TYR A 190 27.36 -0.74 -5.12
N GLN A 191 28.08 0.36 -4.92
CA GLN A 191 29.34 0.67 -5.61
C GLN A 191 30.57 0.51 -4.72
N THR A 192 30.36 0.50 -3.41
CA THR A 192 31.41 0.35 -2.41
C THR A 192 30.90 -0.69 -1.44
N ASP A 193 31.52 -1.86 -1.42
CA ASP A 193 30.95 -3.05 -0.77
C ASP A 193 30.61 -2.87 0.73
N ASP A 194 31.15 -1.82 1.38
CA ASP A 194 31.02 -1.58 2.83
C ASP A 194 30.44 -0.21 3.25
N GLN A 195 29.96 0.65 2.34
CA GLN A 195 29.41 1.96 2.72
C GLN A 195 27.88 2.03 2.60
N TYR A 196 27.27 2.84 3.46
CA TYR A 196 25.85 3.12 3.45
C TYR A 196 25.60 4.60 3.22
N PHE A 197 24.52 4.91 2.51
CA PHE A 197 23.97 6.25 2.46
C PHE A 197 22.96 6.41 3.58
N ASP A 198 23.31 7.24 4.56
CA ASP A 198 22.45 7.56 5.68
C ASP A 198 21.78 8.92 5.47
N TYR A 199 20.46 8.98 5.63
CA TYR A 199 19.74 10.25 5.59
C TYR A 199 18.52 10.24 6.51
N LYS A 200 18.15 11.44 6.97
CA LYS A 200 16.99 11.65 7.83
C LYS A 200 15.92 12.39 7.08
N LEU A 201 14.70 11.88 7.16
CA LEU A 201 13.47 12.48 6.65
C LEU A 201 12.65 13.00 7.83
N ASP A 202 12.20 14.23 7.77
CA ASP A 202 11.29 14.84 8.74
C ASP A 202 9.95 15.15 8.08
N TYR A 203 8.87 14.76 8.75
CA TYR A 203 7.50 14.92 8.26
C TYR A 203 6.83 16.10 8.95
N SER A 204 6.11 16.91 8.17
CA SER A 204 5.26 17.96 8.71
C SER A 204 3.83 17.84 8.21
N TYR A 205 2.88 18.16 9.08
CA TYR A 205 1.45 18.07 8.81
C TYR A 205 0.77 19.40 9.07
N ASP A 206 -0.37 19.61 8.42
CA ASP A 206 -1.27 20.70 8.75
C ASP A 206 -2.07 20.41 10.04
N LYS A 207 -2.89 21.38 10.44
CA LYS A 207 -3.76 21.26 11.63
C LYS A 207 -4.83 20.18 11.49
N ASN A 208 -5.17 19.77 10.27
CA ASN A 208 -6.15 18.74 9.97
C ASN A 208 -5.50 17.35 9.86
N GLY A 209 -4.17 17.25 10.00
CA GLY A 209 -3.41 16.02 9.86
C GLY A 209 -3.06 15.65 8.41
N VAL A 210 -3.26 16.54 7.44
CA VAL A 210 -2.80 16.36 6.05
C VAL A 210 -1.31 16.59 5.97
N LEU A 211 -0.58 15.71 5.26
CA LEU A 211 0.86 15.86 5.05
C LEU A 211 1.14 17.15 4.28
N LYS A 212 1.96 18.04 4.84
CA LYS A 212 2.42 19.26 4.16
C LYS A 212 3.72 19.03 3.41
N ASN A 213 4.70 18.43 4.08
CA ASN A 213 5.95 18.06 3.44
C ASN A 213 6.67 16.92 4.16
N ILE A 214 7.59 16.32 3.43
CA ILE A 214 8.66 15.44 3.89
C ILE A 214 9.94 16.09 3.40
N ILE A 215 10.83 16.44 4.32
CA ILE A 215 12.11 17.09 4.02
C ILE A 215 13.21 16.11 4.40
N GLY A 216 14.03 15.75 3.43
CA GLY A 216 14.94 14.61 3.55
C GLY A 216 16.27 14.80 2.87
N GLY A 217 17.10 15.72 3.40
CA GLY A 217 18.40 16.04 2.79
C GLY A 217 18.32 16.25 1.28
N ASN A 218 19.34 15.80 0.55
CA ASN A 218 19.39 15.88 -0.92
C ASN A 218 18.69 14.70 -1.63
N ASN A 219 18.13 13.74 -0.88
CA ASN A 219 17.76 12.42 -1.43
C ASN A 219 16.25 12.23 -1.62
N PHE A 220 15.41 12.85 -0.79
CA PHE A 220 13.97 12.76 -0.96
C PHE A 220 13.25 13.99 -0.44
N THR A 221 12.35 14.54 -1.25
CA THR A 221 11.40 15.57 -0.85
C THR A 221 10.02 15.23 -1.36
N LYS A 222 8.99 15.51 -0.55
CA LYS A 222 7.58 15.45 -0.94
C LYS A 222 6.90 16.68 -0.39
N LYS A 223 6.20 17.45 -1.21
CA LYS A 223 5.58 18.71 -0.78
C LYS A 223 4.18 18.84 -1.36
N GLN A 224 3.21 19.13 -0.51
CA GLN A 224 1.86 19.47 -0.95
C GLN A 224 1.90 20.80 -1.72
N VAL A 225 1.38 20.79 -2.95
CA VAL A 225 1.31 21.97 -3.82
C VAL A 225 -0.05 22.63 -3.71
N ASN A 226 -1.11 21.84 -3.90
CA ASN A 226 -2.47 22.32 -3.83
C ASN A 226 -3.43 21.22 -3.37
N GLU A 227 -4.67 21.63 -3.15
CA GLU A 227 -5.78 20.76 -2.80
C GLU A 227 -7.05 21.26 -3.47
N ASN A 228 -7.81 20.34 -4.08
CA ASN A 228 -9.14 20.66 -4.59
C ASN A 228 -10.15 19.60 -4.16
N LYS A 229 -11.39 19.68 -4.67
CA LYS A 229 -12.47 18.75 -4.28
C LYS A 229 -12.22 17.30 -4.71
N LYS A 230 -11.34 17.06 -5.69
CA LYS A 230 -11.08 15.74 -6.25
C LYS A 230 -9.74 15.16 -5.78
N TYR A 231 -8.70 15.98 -5.62
CA TYR A 231 -7.35 15.50 -5.32
C TYR A 231 -6.62 16.32 -4.26
N LEU A 232 -5.66 15.69 -3.60
CA LEU A 232 -4.49 16.33 -2.99
C LEU A 232 -3.32 16.19 -3.96
N HIS A 233 -2.59 17.27 -4.23
CA HIS A 233 -1.51 17.30 -5.21
C HIS A 233 -0.16 17.51 -4.50
N TYR A 234 0.80 16.64 -4.79
CA TYR A 234 2.15 16.68 -4.24
C TYR A 234 3.19 16.67 -5.35
N THR A 235 4.25 17.45 -5.19
CA THR A 235 5.51 17.27 -5.91
C THR A 235 6.42 16.35 -5.10
N ILE A 236 7.06 15.39 -5.75
CA ILE A 236 8.06 14.49 -5.19
C ILE A 236 9.35 14.65 -5.99
N SER A 237 10.48 14.78 -5.31
CA SER A 237 11.80 14.72 -5.93
C SER A 237 12.66 13.73 -5.16
N LYS A 238 13.25 12.76 -5.87
CA LYS A 238 14.09 11.71 -5.31
C LYS A 238 15.40 11.60 -6.08
N THR A 239 16.51 11.66 -5.36
CA THR A 239 17.84 11.40 -5.92
C THR A 239 18.20 9.94 -5.70
N ILE A 240 18.59 9.24 -6.76
CA ILE A 240 19.04 7.84 -6.70
C ILE A 240 20.56 7.81 -6.84
N ASN A 241 21.26 7.53 -5.74
CA ASN A 241 22.72 7.39 -5.67
C ASN A 241 23.48 8.51 -6.42
N GLU A 242 22.96 9.74 -6.36
CA GLU A 242 23.50 10.94 -7.03
C GLU A 242 23.61 10.85 -8.57
N ARG A 243 23.01 9.83 -9.19
CA ARG A 243 23.14 9.52 -10.63
C ARG A 243 21.88 9.73 -11.42
N ALA A 244 20.75 9.71 -10.74
CA ALA A 244 19.48 9.97 -11.36
C ALA A 244 18.60 10.79 -10.42
N ILE A 245 17.77 11.63 -11.01
CA ILE A 245 16.70 12.33 -10.30
C ILE A 245 15.38 11.87 -10.86
N ILE A 246 14.49 11.48 -9.96
CA ILE A 246 13.08 11.29 -10.24
C ILE A 246 12.35 12.55 -9.80
N SER A 247 11.57 13.14 -10.70
CA SER A 247 10.66 14.24 -10.39
C SER A 247 9.23 13.81 -10.73
N GLU A 248 8.35 13.82 -9.73
CA GLU A 248 6.98 13.29 -9.84
C GLU A 248 5.95 14.28 -9.32
N GLU A 249 4.80 14.31 -9.99
CA GLU A 249 3.56 14.93 -9.57
C GLU A 249 2.59 13.81 -9.16
N LEU A 250 2.35 13.69 -7.85
CA LEU A 250 1.42 12.73 -7.27
C LEU A 250 0.07 13.40 -6.99
N TYR A 251 -0.98 12.82 -7.57
CA TYR A 251 -2.37 13.22 -7.33
C TYR A 251 -3.06 12.13 -6.53
N VAL A 252 -3.29 12.39 -5.24
CA VAL A 252 -3.99 11.48 -4.34
C VAL A 252 -5.49 11.71 -4.47
N ASN A 253 -6.23 10.72 -4.93
CA ASN A 253 -7.67 10.87 -5.20
C ASN A 253 -8.50 10.73 -3.91
N LYS A 254 -9.35 11.71 -3.63
CA LYS A 254 -10.16 11.75 -2.41
C LYS A 254 -11.40 10.85 -2.45
N ARG A 255 -11.81 10.38 -3.63
CA ARG A 255 -13.05 9.64 -3.86
C ARG A 255 -12.81 8.17 -4.16
N ASP A 256 -12.05 7.87 -5.20
CA ASP A 256 -11.88 6.51 -5.73
C ASP A 256 -10.59 5.83 -5.29
N LEU A 257 -9.74 6.54 -4.54
CA LEU A 257 -8.44 6.08 -4.03
C LEU A 257 -7.48 5.58 -5.12
N PHE A 258 -7.74 5.92 -6.39
CA PHE A 258 -6.82 5.69 -7.48
C PHE A 258 -5.93 6.91 -7.66
N ASP A 259 -4.79 6.81 -7.01
CA ASP A 259 -3.75 7.81 -7.15
C ASP A 259 -3.14 7.73 -8.55
N SER A 260 -2.71 8.88 -9.05
CA SER A 260 -1.99 8.97 -10.31
C SER A 260 -0.68 9.72 -10.13
N ILE A 261 0.35 9.25 -10.81
CA ILE A 261 1.67 9.86 -10.86
C ILE A 261 1.95 10.27 -12.30
N VAL A 262 2.46 11.48 -12.47
CA VAL A 262 3.09 11.93 -13.71
C VAL A 262 4.50 12.33 -13.36
N GLY A 263 5.50 11.83 -14.05
CA GLY A 263 6.87 12.12 -13.66
C GLY A 263 7.88 11.98 -14.76
N ASN A 264 9.12 12.24 -14.39
CA ASN A 264 10.27 11.98 -15.22
C ASN A 264 11.40 11.37 -14.40
N ASN A 265 12.30 10.69 -15.10
CA ASN A 265 13.55 10.17 -14.59
C ASN A 265 14.69 10.70 -15.45
N GLU A 266 15.50 11.58 -14.88
CA GLU A 266 16.72 12.09 -15.49
C GLU A 266 17.90 11.25 -15.04
N GLN A 267 18.61 10.63 -15.98
CA GLN A 267 19.81 9.83 -15.75
C GLN A 267 21.05 10.61 -16.20
N TYR A 268 21.92 10.96 -15.26
CA TYR A 268 23.11 11.77 -15.54
C TYR A 268 24.19 11.03 -16.32
N THR A 269 24.31 9.71 -16.14
CA THR A 269 25.33 8.91 -16.84
C THR A 269 25.06 8.80 -18.34
N THR A 270 23.78 8.79 -18.74
CA THR A 270 23.36 8.69 -20.14
C THR A 270 22.85 10.01 -20.71
N ASN A 271 22.71 11.04 -19.86
CA ASN A 271 22.09 12.33 -20.19
C ASN A 271 20.72 12.16 -20.85
N LYS A 272 19.90 11.24 -20.32
CA LYS A 272 18.56 10.92 -20.82
C LYS A 272 17.51 11.29 -19.80
N VAL A 273 16.41 11.87 -20.26
CA VAL A 273 15.22 12.12 -19.46
C VAL A 273 14.08 11.30 -20.03
N PHE A 274 13.45 10.48 -19.20
CA PHE A 274 12.30 9.66 -19.59
C PHE A 274 11.06 10.16 -18.88
N TYR A 275 9.99 10.42 -19.61
CA TYR A 275 8.72 10.88 -19.06
C TYR A 275 7.72 9.73 -18.98
N TYR A 276 6.95 9.68 -17.90
CA TYR A 276 5.94 8.64 -17.71
C TYR A 276 4.71 9.14 -16.99
N SER A 277 3.64 8.37 -17.13
CA SER A 277 2.43 8.50 -16.30
C SER A 277 1.98 7.13 -15.83
N LYS A 278 1.53 7.03 -14.59
CA LYS A 278 1.08 5.79 -13.96
C LYS A 278 -0.18 6.05 -13.15
N TYR A 279 -1.21 5.25 -13.36
CA TYR A 279 -2.45 5.37 -12.58
C TYR A 279 -3.21 4.06 -12.52
N GLN A 280 -4.00 3.89 -11.46
CA GLN A 280 -4.84 2.72 -11.29
C GLN A 280 -6.27 2.97 -11.77
N THR A 281 -6.93 1.91 -12.21
CA THR A 281 -8.29 1.91 -12.71
C THR A 281 -8.96 0.57 -12.37
N GLN A 282 -10.30 0.55 -12.49
CA GLN A 282 -11.10 -0.69 -12.44
C GLN A 282 -10.84 -1.59 -11.23
N PHE A 283 -10.99 -1.06 -10.01
CA PHE A 283 -10.97 -1.92 -8.82
C PHE A 283 -12.24 -2.74 -8.70
N LYS A 284 -12.09 -4.05 -8.49
CA LYS A 284 -13.19 -4.95 -8.16
C LYS A 284 -12.79 -5.85 -7.01
N THR A 285 -13.73 -6.18 -6.15
CA THR A 285 -13.51 -7.12 -5.03
C THR A 285 -14.65 -8.09 -4.92
N VAL A 286 -14.33 -9.33 -4.53
CA VAL A 286 -15.31 -10.35 -4.18
C VAL A 286 -14.79 -11.16 -3.01
N SER A 287 -15.71 -11.51 -2.10
CA SER A 287 -15.43 -12.40 -0.99
C SER A 287 -15.72 -13.84 -1.39
N ALA A 288 -14.86 -14.77 -0.97
CA ALA A 288 -15.01 -16.20 -1.24
C ALA A 288 -14.88 -17.01 0.05
N THR A 289 -15.69 -18.07 0.18
CA THR A 289 -15.67 -18.99 1.32
C THR A 289 -14.54 -20.02 1.21
N SER A 290 -14.16 -20.38 -0.01
CA SER A 290 -13.07 -21.29 -0.31
C SER A 290 -11.99 -20.61 -1.17
N LYS A 291 -10.76 -21.11 -1.06
CA LYS A 291 -9.65 -20.63 -1.87
C LYS A 291 -9.92 -20.97 -3.34
N PRO A 292 -9.86 -20.01 -4.27
CA PRO A 292 -9.94 -20.29 -5.69
C PRO A 292 -8.85 -21.28 -6.13
N VAL A 293 -9.23 -22.23 -6.97
CA VAL A 293 -8.32 -23.31 -7.41
C VAL A 293 -7.25 -22.79 -8.37
N ASN A 294 -7.59 -21.77 -9.18
CA ASN A 294 -6.72 -21.17 -10.18
C ASN A 294 -7.14 -19.72 -10.51
N VAL A 295 -6.38 -19.08 -11.40
CA VAL A 295 -6.58 -17.68 -11.80
C VAL A 295 -7.82 -17.50 -12.65
N GLU A 296 -8.16 -18.47 -13.49
CA GLU A 296 -9.36 -18.47 -14.33
C GLU A 296 -10.63 -18.38 -13.46
N LYS A 297 -10.67 -19.15 -12.36
CA LYS A 297 -11.79 -19.06 -11.41
C LYS A 297 -11.85 -17.69 -10.74
N MET A 298 -10.70 -17.07 -10.44
CA MET A 298 -10.68 -15.72 -9.89
C MET A 298 -11.23 -14.69 -10.89
N VAL A 299 -10.84 -14.77 -12.17
CA VAL A 299 -11.36 -13.92 -13.24
C VAL A 299 -12.88 -14.07 -13.38
N GLU A 300 -13.39 -15.31 -13.34
CA GLU A 300 -14.83 -15.61 -13.37
C GLU A 300 -15.57 -14.98 -12.19
N LEU A 301 -15.07 -15.19 -10.96
CA LEU A 301 -15.67 -14.65 -9.73
C LEU A 301 -15.70 -13.11 -9.73
N LEU A 302 -14.65 -12.48 -10.24
CA LEU A 302 -14.52 -11.02 -10.35
C LEU A 302 -15.30 -10.44 -11.54
N LYS A 303 -15.82 -11.29 -12.44
CA LYS A 303 -16.53 -10.89 -13.67
C LYS A 303 -15.76 -9.83 -14.47
N ILE A 304 -14.46 -10.08 -14.67
CA ILE A 304 -13.59 -9.19 -15.43
C ILE A 304 -13.67 -9.55 -16.90
N LYS A 305 -13.68 -8.52 -17.76
CA LYS A 305 -13.44 -8.67 -19.19
C LYS A 305 -12.03 -8.15 -19.43
N LEU A 306 -11.15 -9.02 -19.88
CA LEU A 306 -9.77 -8.68 -20.27
C LEU A 306 -9.73 -8.41 -21.77
#